data_AF-A0A6L9ZXX1-F1
#
_entry.id   AF-A0A6L9ZXX1-F1
#
_cell.length_a   1.000
_cell.length_b   1.000
_cell.length_c   1.000
_cell.angle_alpha   90.00
_cell.angle_beta   90.00
_cell.angle_gamma   90.00
#
_symmetry.space_group_name_H-M   'P 1'
#
loop_
_entity.id
_entity.type
_entity.pdbx_description
1 polymer ?
#
loop_
_entity_poly.entity_id
_entity_poly.type
_entity_poly.pdbx_seq_one_letter_code
_entity_poly.pdbx_strand_id
1 'polypeptide(L)'
;MSRQELEAMFSIDDLKKTRFAQELMAESKAEGKIEGKIEGKLEGKLEGKLEVIPSLLRKGFSVEEIAEILELEVEQVRQVIANLN
;
A
#
# COMPACT_ATOMS: atom_id res chain seq x y z
N MET A 1 -16.25 18.21 -39.10
CA MET A 1 -15.93 17.20 -38.07
C MET A 1 -14.72 17.68 -37.29
N SER A 2 -14.95 18.66 -36.41
CA SER A 2 -13.97 19.13 -35.43
C SER A 2 -13.97 18.20 -34.21
N ARG A 3 -12.90 18.22 -33.42
CA ARG A 3 -12.80 17.45 -32.16
C ARG A 3 -13.97 17.74 -31.22
N GLN A 4 -14.44 19.00 -31.21
CA GLN A 4 -15.60 19.43 -30.43
C GLN A 4 -16.92 18.84 -30.94
N GLU A 5 -17.09 18.65 -32.26
CA GLU A 5 -18.28 18.00 -32.83
C GLU A 5 -18.32 16.49 -32.50
N LEU A 6 -17.16 15.83 -32.45
CA LEU A 6 -17.04 14.42 -32.04
C LEU A 6 -17.32 14.21 -30.54
N GLU A 7 -16.82 15.11 -29.68
CA GLU A 7 -17.08 15.09 -28.22
C GLU A 7 -18.56 15.34 -27.88
N ALA A 8 -19.27 16.13 -28.69
CA ALA A 8 -20.70 16.35 -28.54
C ALA A 8 -21.55 15.15 -29.01
N MET A 9 -21.12 14.44 -30.06
CA MET A 9 -21.81 13.24 -30.57
C MET A 9 -21.63 12.00 -29.69
N PHE A 10 -20.45 11.83 -29.09
CA PHE A 10 -20.17 10.80 -28.10
C PHE A 10 -19.87 11.47 -26.77
N SER A 11 -20.92 11.92 -26.08
CA SER A 11 -20.77 12.44 -24.73
C SER A 11 -19.99 11.40 -23.91
N ILE A 12 -18.96 11.85 -23.18
CA ILE A 12 -18.16 10.99 -22.29
C ILE A 12 -19.08 10.20 -21.33
N ASP A 13 -20.23 10.78 -20.98
CA ASP A 13 -21.31 10.14 -20.23
C ASP A 13 -21.96 8.93 -20.92
N ASP A 14 -22.12 8.93 -22.24
CA ASP A 14 -22.67 7.79 -22.97
C ASP A 14 -21.64 6.68 -23.18
N LEU A 15 -20.37 7.05 -23.38
CA LEU A 15 -19.27 6.08 -23.40
C LEU A 15 -19.15 5.33 -22.06
N LYS A 16 -19.32 6.03 -20.93
CA LYS A 16 -19.32 5.44 -19.57
C LYS A 16 -20.49 4.46 -19.31
N LYS A 17 -21.60 4.60 -20.05
CA LYS A 17 -22.77 3.70 -19.94
C LYS A 17 -22.64 2.44 -20.79
N THR A 18 -21.66 2.37 -21.69
CA THR A 18 -21.40 1.15 -22.45
C THR A 18 -21.00 0.02 -21.51
N ARG A 19 -21.45 -1.21 -21.80
CA ARG A 19 -21.03 -2.39 -21.01
C ARG A 19 -19.52 -2.49 -20.89
N PHE A 20 -18.81 -2.16 -21.97
CA PHE A 20 -17.35 -2.12 -22.01
C PHE A 20 -16.74 -1.14 -21.00
N ALA A 21 -17.27 0.08 -20.87
CA ALA A 21 -16.77 1.04 -19.88
C ALA A 21 -17.12 0.64 -18.44
N GLN A 22 -18.28 0.00 -18.22
CA GLN A 22 -18.67 -0.52 -16.90
C GLN A 22 -17.78 -1.68 -16.47
N GLU A 23 -17.47 -2.60 -17.38
CA GLU A 23 -16.55 -3.72 -17.17
C GLU A 23 -15.15 -3.21 -16.85
N LEU A 24 -14.62 -2.28 -17.65
CA LEU A 24 -13.30 -1.69 -17.42
C LEU A 24 -13.23 -0.95 -16.07
N MET A 25 -14.26 -0.17 -15.71
CA MET A 25 -14.31 0.48 -14.39
C MET A 25 -14.41 -0.52 -13.25
N ALA A 26 -15.16 -1.60 -13.40
CA ALA A 26 -15.29 -2.63 -12.38
C ALA A 26 -13.97 -3.37 -12.16
N GLU A 27 -13.27 -3.69 -13.25
CA GLU A 27 -11.96 -4.33 -13.24
C GLU A 27 -10.91 -3.43 -12.60
N SER A 28 -10.80 -2.15 -13.00
CA SER A 28 -9.87 -1.19 -12.38
C SER A 28 -10.15 -0.97 -10.88
N LYS A 29 -11.42 -1.01 -10.46
CA LYS A 29 -11.80 -0.89 -9.03
C LYS A 29 -11.47 -2.16 -8.24
N ALA A 30 -11.51 -3.32 -8.88
CA ALA A 30 -11.14 -4.59 -8.27
C ALA A 30 -9.62 -4.66 -8.09
N GLU A 31 -8.85 -4.31 -9.13
CA GLU A 31 -7.39 -4.23 -9.08
C GLU A 31 -6.91 -3.25 -8.01
N GLY A 32 -7.38 -1.99 -8.03
CA GLY A 32 -6.98 -1.00 -7.02
C GLY A 32 -7.40 -1.36 -5.58
N LYS A 33 -8.46 -2.16 -5.39
CA LYS A 33 -8.82 -2.70 -4.07
C LYS A 33 -7.95 -3.86 -3.63
N ILE A 34 -7.46 -4.67 -4.57
CA ILE A 34 -6.58 -5.79 -4.27
C ILE A 34 -5.19 -5.25 -3.95
N GLU A 35 -4.65 -4.35 -4.78
CA GLU A 35 -3.37 -3.68 -4.53
C GLU A 35 -3.40 -2.92 -3.20
N GLY A 36 -4.38 -2.02 -2.99
CA GLY A 36 -4.46 -1.27 -1.74
C GLY A 36 -4.66 -2.12 -0.48
N LYS A 37 -5.28 -3.30 -0.59
CA LYS A 37 -5.38 -4.25 0.55
C LYS A 37 -4.09 -5.02 0.79
N ILE A 38 -3.33 -5.33 -0.25
CA ILE A 38 -2.05 -6.04 -0.15
C ILE A 38 -1.01 -5.07 0.42
N GLU A 39 -0.90 -3.88 -0.16
CA GLU A 39 0.00 -2.82 0.32
C GLU A 39 -0.32 -2.44 1.77
N GLY A 40 -1.57 -2.11 2.09
CA GLY A 40 -1.93 -1.73 3.47
C GLY A 40 -1.74 -2.86 4.50
N LYS A 41 -1.83 -4.14 4.10
CA LYS A 41 -1.52 -5.26 4.99
C LYS A 41 -0.02 -5.46 5.18
N LEU A 42 0.79 -5.22 4.15
CA LEU A 42 2.25 -5.33 4.23
C LEU A 42 2.82 -4.18 5.04
N GLU A 43 2.38 -2.95 4.77
CA GLU A 43 2.75 -1.76 5.53
C GLU A 43 2.32 -1.89 6.99
N GLY A 44 1.07 -2.25 7.29
CA GLY A 44 0.61 -2.40 8.67
C GLY A 44 1.31 -3.53 9.44
N LYS A 45 1.72 -4.61 8.76
CA LYS A 45 2.53 -5.68 9.39
C LYS A 45 3.95 -5.19 9.68
N LEU A 46 4.56 -4.45 8.77
CA LEU A 46 5.90 -3.90 8.96
C LEU A 46 5.87 -2.86 10.09
N GLU A 47 4.97 -1.88 10.03
CA GLU A 47 4.80 -0.85 11.06
C GLU A 47 4.57 -1.45 12.45
N GLY A 48 3.69 -2.46 12.57
CA GLY A 48 3.45 -3.14 13.84
C GLY A 48 4.68 -3.88 14.38
N LYS A 49 5.52 -4.45 13.50
CA LYS A 49 6.81 -5.04 13.89
C LYS A 49 7.79 -3.96 14.34
N LEU A 50 7.83 -2.80 13.68
CA LEU A 50 8.75 -1.72 14.03
C LEU A 50 8.36 -1.01 15.35
N GLU A 51 7.05 -0.86 15.62
CA GLU A 51 6.53 -0.18 16.82
C GLU A 51 6.93 -0.90 18.13
N VAL A 52 7.10 -2.23 18.09
CA VAL A 52 7.47 -3.01 19.27
C VAL A 52 8.97 -3.01 19.58
N ILE A 53 9.83 -2.61 18.63
CA ILE A 53 11.30 -2.53 18.79
C ILE A 53 11.72 -1.74 20.05
N PRO A 54 11.28 -0.49 20.27
CA PRO A 54 11.67 0.26 21.47
C PRO A 54 11.18 -0.37 22.77
N SER A 55 10.07 -1.12 22.75
CA SER A 55 9.58 -1.84 23.93
C SER A 55 10.41 -3.08 24.24
N LEU A 56 10.91 -3.77 23.21
CA LEU A 56 11.82 -4.91 23.36
C LEU A 56 13.20 -4.45 23.85
N LEU A 57 13.73 -3.35 23.31
CA LEU A 57 14.98 -2.76 23.81
C LEU A 57 14.90 -2.39 25.29
N ARG A 58 13.81 -1.75 25.71
CA ARG A 58 13.59 -1.41 27.14
C ARG A 58 13.50 -2.64 28.05
N LYS A 59 13.12 -3.80 27.51
CA LYS A 59 13.10 -5.08 28.23
C LYS A 59 14.46 -5.77 28.29
N GLY A 60 15.48 -5.22 27.62
CA GLY A 60 16.85 -5.71 27.67
C GLY A 60 17.22 -6.70 26.55
N PHE A 61 16.39 -6.84 25.51
CA PHE A 61 16.74 -7.64 24.33
C PHE A 61 17.82 -6.93 23.50
N SER A 62 18.76 -7.70 22.96
CA SER A 62 19.75 -7.21 22.00
C SER A 62 19.13 -6.94 20.63
N VAL A 63 19.83 -6.17 19.80
CA VAL A 63 19.38 -5.84 18.44
C VAL A 63 19.25 -7.10 17.58
N GLU A 64 20.16 -8.05 17.78
CA GLU A 64 20.20 -9.34 17.09
C GLU A 64 19.01 -10.22 17.49
N GLU A 65 18.68 -10.30 18.79
CA GLU A 65 17.49 -11.04 19.26
C GLU A 65 16.19 -10.41 18.76
N ILE A 66 16.11 -9.07 18.71
CA ILE A 66 14.94 -8.36 18.20
C ILE A 66 14.77 -8.64 16.71
N ALA A 67 15.86 -8.64 15.94
CA ALA A 67 15.83 -8.99 14.51
C ALA A 67 15.33 -10.42 14.29
N GLU A 68 15.77 -11.37 15.12
CA GLU A 68 15.31 -12.75 15.07
C GLU A 68 13.82 -12.88 15.44
N ILE A 69 13.38 -12.29 16.55
CA ILE A 69 11.98 -12.34 17.04
C ILE A 69 11.01 -11.74 16.02
N LEU A 70 11.42 -10.65 15.38
CA LEU A 70 10.58 -9.92 14.43
C LEU A 70 10.76 -10.41 12.99
N GLU A 71 11.66 -11.36 12.74
CA GLU A 71 12.04 -11.82 11.40
C GLU A 71 12.40 -10.63 10.49
N LEU A 72 13.20 -9.71 11.02
CA LEU A 72 13.69 -8.51 10.33
C LEU A 72 15.20 -8.60 10.15
N GLU A 73 15.75 -7.81 9.23
CA GLU A 73 17.19 -7.65 9.17
C GLU A 73 17.69 -6.78 10.33
N VAL A 74 18.87 -7.13 10.86
CA VAL A 74 19.54 -6.36 11.93
C VAL A 74 19.67 -4.89 11.54
N GLU A 75 19.95 -4.60 10.28
CA GLU A 75 20.07 -3.23 9.77
C GLU A 75 18.74 -2.46 9.86
N GLN A 76 17.61 -3.11 9.59
CA GLN A 76 16.30 -2.47 9.73
C GLN A 76 16.01 -2.12 11.19
N VAL A 77 16.35 -3.02 12.11
CA VAL A 77 16.22 -2.76 13.55
C VAL A 77 17.12 -1.60 13.96
N ARG A 78 18.37 -1.56 13.49
CA ARG A 78 19.30 -0.44 13.76
C ARG A 78 18.79 0.89 13.23
N GLN A 79 18.21 0.92 12.02
CA GLN A 79 17.63 2.13 11.45
C GLN A 79 16.48 2.66 12.28
N VAL A 80 15.58 1.80 12.77
CA VAL A 80 14.50 2.23 13.66
C VAL A 80 15.05 2.82 14.96
N ILE A 81 16.07 2.19 15.55
CA ILE A 81 16.72 2.68 16.76
C ILE A 81 17.41 4.04 16.49
N ALA A 82 18.06 4.19 15.34
CA ALA A 82 18.70 5.44 14.96
C ALA A 82 17.69 6.57 14.74
N ASN A 83 16.49 6.27 14.24
CA ASN A 83 15.39 7.23 14.06
C ASN A 83 14.61 7.55 15.35
N LEU A 84 14.85 6.81 16.44
CA LEU A 84 14.23 7.04 17.75
C LEU A 84 15.01 8.03 18.63
N ASN A 85 16.24 8.38 18.25
CA ASN A 85 17.09 9.39 18.90
C ASN A 85 16.94 10.76 18.24
#